data_AF-A0A9D5JQE1-F1
#
_entry.id   AF-A0A9D5JQE1-F1
#
_cell.length_a   1.000
_cell.length_b   1.000
_cell.length_c   1.000
_cell.angle_alpha   90.00
_cell.angle_beta   90.00
_cell.angle_gamma   90.00
#
_symmetry.space_group_name_H-M   'P 1'
#
loop_
_entity.id
_entity.type
_entity.pdbx_description
1 polymer ?
#
loop_
_entity_poly.entity_id
_entity_poly.type
_entity_poly.pdbx_seq_one_letter_code
_entity_poly.pdbx_strand_id
1 'polypeptide(L)'
;MKIINGLVNRLKGVLSEPNFQKGHVLMDISRITDQIYVGTNSCCQTHYTKMLINAGVLHDLSMEGENVDAPYGVESYLWLPTPDHTAPSERSFGLGICFIDEVLQSGGKVFIHCTNGHGRAPTMAAAWFIK
;
A
#
# COMPACT_ATOMS: atom_id res chain seq x y z
N MET A 1 2.80 -10.25 30.85
CA MET A 1 3.16 -9.22 29.86
C MET A 1 4.06 -9.88 28.82
N LYS A 2 3.50 -10.39 27.72
CA LYS A 2 4.26 -11.03 26.64
C LYS A 2 4.34 -10.06 25.48
N ILE A 3 5.56 -9.61 25.19
CA ILE A 3 5.89 -8.80 24.02
C ILE A 3 5.79 -9.74 22.81
N ILE A 4 4.78 -9.53 21.97
CA ILE A 4 4.62 -10.24 20.70
C ILE A 4 5.61 -9.63 19.71
N ASN A 5 6.67 -10.38 19.42
CA ASN A 5 7.60 -10.10 18.31
C ASN A 5 6.82 -10.14 17.00
N GLY A 6 6.48 -8.97 16.46
CA GLY A 6 5.91 -8.82 15.12
C GLY A 6 6.98 -9.13 14.07
N LEU A 7 7.02 -10.38 13.59
CA LEU A 7 7.66 -10.68 12.32
C LEU A 7 6.82 -10.02 11.22
N VAL A 8 7.33 -8.91 10.70
CA VAL A 8 6.86 -8.32 9.43
C VAL A 8 7.14 -9.35 8.34
N ASN A 9 6.11 -10.11 7.93
CA ASN A 9 6.21 -11.05 6.83
C ASN A 9 6.28 -10.26 5.51
N ARG A 10 7.50 -9.96 5.08
CA ARG A 10 7.80 -9.38 3.77
C ARG A 10 7.52 -10.46 2.71
N LEU A 11 6.52 -10.26 1.87
CA LEU A 11 6.26 -11.16 0.73
C LEU A 11 7.31 -10.86 -0.36
N LYS A 12 8.53 -11.39 -0.18
CA LYS A 12 9.56 -11.36 -1.23
C LYS A 12 9.24 -12.46 -2.25
N GLY A 13 9.00 -12.07 -3.51
CA GLY A 13 9.14 -13.00 -4.62
C GLY A 13 10.55 -13.59 -4.60
N VAL A 14 10.65 -14.91 -4.65
CA VAL A 14 11.92 -15.65 -4.54
C VAL A 14 12.78 -15.37 -5.78
N LEU A 15 14.03 -14.90 -5.61
CA LEU A 15 15.29 -15.55 -6.04
C LEU A 15 16.55 -14.69 -5.70
N SER A 16 17.47 -15.30 -4.94
CA SER A 16 18.93 -15.07 -4.72
C SER A 16 19.52 -13.71 -4.26
N GLU A 17 20.26 -13.75 -3.14
CA GLU A 17 21.24 -12.75 -2.64
C GLU A 17 22.66 -12.98 -3.23
N PRO A 18 23.66 -12.08 -3.10
CA PRO A 18 23.62 -10.62 -3.04
C PRO A 18 24.50 -10.00 -4.14
N ASN A 19 23.97 -9.05 -4.91
CA ASN A 19 24.80 -8.14 -5.71
C ASN A 19 24.22 -6.73 -5.59
N PHE A 20 25.02 -5.83 -5.01
CA PHE A 20 24.75 -4.39 -4.95
C PHE A 20 24.91 -3.80 -6.36
N GLN A 21 23.97 -4.11 -7.24
CA GLN A 21 23.69 -3.33 -8.44
C GLN A 21 22.36 -2.61 -8.18
N LYS A 22 22.23 -1.37 -8.65
CA LYS A 22 20.98 -0.58 -8.64
C LYS A 22 19.87 -1.30 -9.44
N GLY A 23 19.39 -2.42 -8.93
CA GLY A 23 18.21 -3.11 -9.40
C GLY A 23 17.04 -2.56 -8.59
N HIS A 24 16.10 -1.90 -9.26
CA HIS A 24 14.83 -1.56 -8.64
C HIS A 24 14.18 -2.85 -8.17
N VAL A 25 13.89 -2.93 -6.86
CA VAL A 25 13.25 -4.10 -6.25
C VAL A 25 11.90 -4.33 -6.92
N LEU A 26 11.73 -5.55 -7.44
CA LEU A 26 10.48 -6.05 -8.01
C LEU A 26 9.39 -6.00 -6.92
N MET A 27 8.44 -5.06 -7.02
CA MET A 27 7.28 -4.86 -6.12
C MET A 27 7.54 -5.10 -4.63
N ASP A 28 7.76 -4.02 -3.86
CA ASP A 28 7.89 -4.11 -2.41
C ASP A 28 6.54 -3.90 -1.73
N ILE A 29 5.95 -4.98 -1.22
CA ILE A 29 4.68 -4.96 -0.48
C ILE A 29 4.91 -5.49 0.93
N SER A 30 4.50 -4.70 1.91
CA SER A 30 4.47 -5.05 3.32
C SER A 30 3.03 -5.28 3.77
N ARG A 31 2.76 -6.46 4.32
CA ARG A 31 1.51 -6.74 5.03
C ARG A 31 1.61 -6.17 6.44
N ILE A 32 0.87 -5.10 6.73
CA ILE A 32 0.88 -4.42 8.02
C ILE A 32 -0.07 -5.11 9.01
N THR A 33 -1.26 -5.51 8.53
CA THR A 33 -2.24 -6.31 9.27
C THR A 33 -2.84 -7.37 8.36
N ASP A 34 -3.85 -8.09 8.84
CA ASP A 34 -4.59 -9.04 8.01
C ASP A 34 -5.33 -8.40 6.83
N GLN A 35 -5.62 -7.10 6.93
CA GLN A 35 -6.42 -6.37 5.95
C GLN A 35 -5.73 -5.11 5.39
N ILE A 36 -4.59 -4.68 5.93
CA ILE A 36 -3.86 -3.48 5.46
C ILE A 36 -2.52 -3.88 4.86
N TYR A 37 -2.28 -3.44 3.63
CA TYR A 37 -1.06 -3.64 2.86
C TYR A 37 -0.49 -2.28 2.45
N VAL A 38 0.83 -2.13 2.49
CA VAL A 38 1.54 -0.91 2.08
C VAL A 38 2.63 -1.25 1.07
N GLY A 39 2.79 -0.46 0.00
CA GLY A 39 3.84 -0.74 -0.96
C GLY A 39 4.12 0.35 -2.00
N THR A 40 4.92 -0.02 -3.00
CA THR A 40 5.31 0.80 -4.15
C THR A 40 4.25 0.79 -5.25
N ASN A 41 4.21 1.83 -6.08
CA ASN A 41 3.42 1.90 -7.32
C ASN A 41 3.98 1.02 -8.46
N SER A 42 5.07 0.28 -8.21
CA SER A 42 5.90 -0.37 -9.22
C SER A 42 5.23 -1.61 -9.83
N CYS A 43 4.04 -1.43 -10.38
CA CYS A 43 3.38 -2.41 -11.19
C CYS A 43 2.80 -1.75 -12.45
N CYS A 44 3.53 -1.90 -13.55
CA CYS A 44 2.89 -2.04 -14.86
C CYS A 44 1.84 -3.15 -14.73
N GLN A 45 0.55 -2.80 -14.80
CA GLN A 45 -0.74 -3.52 -14.72
C GLN A 45 -0.83 -5.07 -14.64
N THR A 46 0.20 -5.83 -14.99
CA THR A 46 0.24 -7.29 -15.06
C THR A 46 0.57 -8.00 -13.74
N HIS A 47 1.29 -7.39 -12.79
CA HIS A 47 1.70 -8.07 -11.54
C HIS A 47 0.78 -7.79 -10.33
N TYR A 48 0.25 -6.57 -10.22
CA TYR A 48 -0.73 -6.10 -9.24
C TYR A 48 -1.93 -7.04 -9.23
N THR A 49 -2.44 -7.31 -10.44
CA THR A 49 -3.59 -8.15 -10.73
C THR A 49 -3.42 -9.60 -10.31
N LYS A 50 -2.20 -10.14 -10.16
CA LYS A 50 -2.04 -11.55 -9.77
C LYS A 50 -1.80 -11.73 -8.28
N MET A 51 -0.92 -10.95 -7.66
CA MET A 51 -0.58 -11.20 -6.26
C MET A 51 -1.63 -10.66 -5.29
N LEU A 52 -2.05 -9.40 -5.48
CA LEU A 52 -2.99 -8.73 -4.56
C LEU A 52 -4.41 -9.27 -4.74
N ILE A 53 -4.87 -9.47 -5.98
CA ILE A 53 -6.20 -10.05 -6.24
C ILE A 53 -6.30 -11.49 -5.73
N ASN A 54 -5.28 -12.33 -5.94
CA ASN A 54 -5.28 -13.69 -5.38
C ASN A 54 -5.27 -13.69 -3.84
N ALA A 55 -4.76 -12.62 -3.22
CA ALA A 55 -4.81 -12.41 -1.77
C ALA A 55 -6.13 -11.77 -1.30
N GLY A 56 -7.06 -11.44 -2.20
CA GLY A 56 -8.33 -10.78 -1.91
C GLY A 56 -8.20 -9.29 -1.59
N VAL A 57 -7.12 -8.65 -2.06
CA VAL A 57 -6.91 -7.21 -1.91
C VAL A 57 -7.47 -6.50 -3.13
N LEU A 58 -8.69 -5.98 -2.97
CA LEU A 58 -9.51 -5.44 -4.06
C LEU A 58 -9.76 -3.94 -3.92
N HIS A 59 -9.23 -3.28 -2.88
CA HIS A 59 -9.40 -1.86 -2.64
C HIS A 59 -8.03 -1.16 -2.69
N ASP A 60 -7.90 -0.16 -3.55
CA ASP A 60 -6.64 0.51 -3.83
C ASP A 60 -6.70 1.99 -3.42
N LEU A 61 -5.72 2.44 -2.64
CA LEU A 61 -5.54 3.82 -2.21
C LEU A 61 -4.17 4.31 -2.69
N SER A 62 -4.18 5.15 -3.71
CA SER A 62 -2.98 5.77 -4.27
C SER A 62 -2.76 7.16 -3.69
N MET A 63 -1.55 7.39 -3.17
CA MET A 63 -1.09 8.67 -2.64
C MET A 63 -0.10 9.37 -3.60
N GLU A 64 0.12 8.82 -4.80
CA GLU A 64 1.03 9.40 -5.78
C GLU A 64 0.48 10.72 -6.33
N GLY A 65 1.25 11.79 -6.24
CA GLY A 65 0.83 13.10 -6.75
C GLY A 65 1.04 13.25 -8.25
N GLU A 66 1.99 12.50 -8.78
CA GLU A 66 2.57 12.70 -10.10
C GLU A 66 1.79 11.95 -11.20
N ASN A 67 1.16 10.83 -10.84
CA ASN A 67 0.47 9.97 -11.79
C ASN A 67 -0.84 9.44 -11.20
N VAL A 68 -1.85 9.31 -12.05
CA VAL A 68 -3.11 8.61 -11.74
C VAL A 68 -2.99 7.17 -12.22
N ASP A 69 -3.30 6.23 -11.34
CA ASP A 69 -3.35 4.83 -11.71
C ASP A 69 -4.65 4.47 -12.46
N ALA A 70 -4.59 3.37 -13.21
CA ALA A 70 -5.75 2.71 -13.79
C ALA A 70 -5.72 1.23 -13.37
N PRO A 71 -5.97 0.92 -12.08
CA PRO A 71 -5.91 -0.44 -11.58
C PRO A 71 -7.01 -1.30 -12.20
N TYR A 72 -6.67 -2.53 -12.59
CA TYR A 72 -7.62 -3.50 -13.14
C TYR A 72 -7.98 -4.54 -12.08
N GLY A 73 -9.27 -4.91 -12.01
CA GLY A 73 -9.76 -5.95 -11.09
C GLY A 73 -9.92 -5.52 -9.63
N VAL A 74 -9.82 -4.22 -9.34
CA VAL A 74 -10.18 -3.65 -8.04
C VAL A 74 -11.68 -3.33 -8.01
N GLU A 75 -12.28 -3.43 -6.83
CA GLU A 75 -13.67 -3.02 -6.58
C GLU A 75 -13.78 -1.52 -6.32
N SER A 76 -12.74 -0.92 -5.75
CA SER A 76 -12.69 0.51 -5.48
C SER A 76 -11.28 1.06 -5.59
N TYR A 77 -11.17 2.28 -6.10
CA TYR A 77 -9.93 3.03 -6.20
C TYR A 77 -10.13 4.44 -5.64
N LEU A 78 -9.24 4.86 -4.74
CA LEU A 78 -9.19 6.21 -4.20
C LEU A 78 -7.82 6.83 -4.50
N TRP A 79 -7.83 7.96 -5.22
CA TRP A 79 -6.64 8.74 -5.52
C TRP A 79 -6.58 10.00 -4.65
N LEU A 80 -5.57 10.09 -3.80
CA LEU A 80 -5.30 11.22 -2.90
C LEU A 80 -3.94 11.83 -3.23
N PRO A 81 -3.83 12.59 -4.34
CA PRO A 81 -2.55 13.07 -4.83
C PRO A 81 -1.82 13.88 -3.76
N THR A 82 -0.63 13.40 -3.41
CA THR A 82 0.27 14.07 -2.46
C THR A 82 1.61 14.24 -3.15
N PRO A 83 2.12 15.47 -3.35
CA PRO A 83 3.42 15.69 -3.99
C PRO A 83 4.53 14.89 -3.30
N ASP A 84 5.49 14.37 -4.06
CA ASP A 84 6.60 13.62 -3.47
C ASP A 84 7.35 14.42 -2.41
N HIS A 85 7.83 13.72 -1.38
CA HIS A 85 8.49 14.32 -0.20
C HIS A 85 7.64 15.33 0.61
N THR A 86 6.33 15.41 0.38
CA THR A 86 5.42 16.24 1.19
C THR A 86 4.46 15.41 2.02
N ALA A 87 3.92 16.02 3.08
CA ALA A 87 2.87 15.41 3.90
C ALA A 87 1.50 15.52 3.20
N PRO A 88 0.61 14.52 3.36
CA PRO A 88 -0.78 14.65 2.96
C PRO A 88 -1.47 15.82 3.67
N SER A 89 -2.48 16.41 3.04
CA SER A 89 -3.32 17.42 3.69
C SER A 89 -4.24 16.80 4.75
N GLU A 90 -4.71 17.59 5.72
CA GLU A 90 -5.74 17.18 6.69
C GLU A 90 -6.97 16.57 6.01
N ARG A 91 -7.41 17.17 4.89
CA ARG A 91 -8.52 16.64 4.10
C ARG A 91 -8.18 15.29 3.48
N SER A 92 -6.96 15.12 2.97
CA SER A 92 -6.50 13.84 2.42
C SER A 92 -6.48 12.78 3.51
N PHE A 93 -5.98 13.10 4.71
CA PHE A 93 -6.05 12.19 5.86
C PHE A 93 -7.48 11.80 6.19
N GLY A 94 -8.39 12.75 6.34
CA GLY A 94 -9.80 12.45 6.63
C GLY A 94 -10.44 11.53 5.60
N LEU A 95 -10.25 11.81 4.30
CA LEU A 95 -10.79 10.97 3.23
C LEU A 95 -10.17 9.57 3.20
N GLY A 96 -8.85 9.48 3.33
CA GLY A 96 -8.14 8.19 3.33
C GLY A 96 -8.52 7.34 4.54
N ILE A 97 -8.62 7.96 5.72
CA ILE A 97 -9.06 7.31 6.95
C ILE A 97 -10.47 6.74 6.81
N CYS A 98 -11.42 7.53 6.31
CA CYS A 98 -12.80 7.07 6.10
C CYS A 98 -12.86 5.91 5.11
N PHE A 99 -12.15 6.01 3.99
CA PHE A 99 -12.09 4.96 2.99
C PHE A 99 -11.53 3.65 3.56
N ILE A 100 -10.42 3.72 4.29
CA ILE A 100 -9.85 2.53 4.94
C ILE A 100 -10.86 1.95 5.94
N ASP A 101 -11.54 2.77 6.75
CA ASP A 101 -12.56 2.29 7.69
C ASP A 101 -13.71 1.55 7.01
N GLU A 102 -14.26 2.11 5.93
CA GLU A 102 -15.37 1.50 5.19
C GLU A 102 -14.96 0.14 4.59
N VAL A 103 -13.75 0.07 4.03
CA VAL A 103 -13.19 -1.19 3.50
C VAL A 103 -13.04 -2.23 4.60
N LEU A 104 -12.44 -1.86 5.73
CA LEU A 104 -12.16 -2.80 6.80
C LEU A 104 -13.43 -3.26 7.53
N GLN A 105 -14.43 -2.38 7.68
CA GLN A 105 -15.73 -2.73 8.28
C GLN A 105 -16.55 -3.68 7.41
N SER A 106 -16.38 -3.62 6.09
CA SER A 106 -17.00 -4.58 5.16
C SER A 106 -16.24 -5.91 5.06
N GLY A 107 -15.13 -6.07 5.79
CA GLY A 107 -14.27 -7.26 5.75
C GLY A 107 -13.33 -7.30 4.54
N GLY A 108 -13.20 -6.18 3.82
CA GLY A 108 -12.31 -6.02 2.69
C GLY A 108 -10.86 -5.79 3.10
N LYS A 109 -9.95 -5.83 2.11
CA LYS A 109 -8.53 -5.57 2.29
C LYS A 109 -8.08 -4.41 1.42
N VAL A 110 -7.32 -3.49 2.00
CA VAL A 110 -6.84 -2.28 1.34
C VAL A 110 -5.34 -2.36 1.06
N PHE A 111 -4.97 -1.92 -0.14
CA PHE A 111 -3.59 -1.62 -0.52
C PHE A 111 -3.39 -0.10 -0.55
N ILE A 112 -2.41 0.38 0.22
CA ILE A 112 -2.06 1.79 0.30
C ILE A 112 -0.69 1.97 -0.33
N HIS A 113 -0.56 2.81 -1.35
CA HIS A 113 0.70 2.98 -2.04
C HIS A 113 1.00 4.42 -2.47
N CYS A 114 2.26 4.62 -2.85
CA CYS A 114 2.77 5.79 -3.53
C CYS A 114 3.93 5.31 -4.41
N THR A 115 4.71 6.20 -5.02
CA THR A 115 5.81 5.79 -5.92
C THR A 115 6.73 4.73 -5.31
N ASN A 116 7.34 5.02 -4.16
CA ASN A 116 8.33 4.12 -3.54
C ASN A 116 7.82 3.39 -2.29
N GLY A 117 6.60 3.63 -1.82
CA GLY A 117 6.05 2.98 -0.63
C GLY A 117 6.73 3.30 0.71
N HIS A 118 7.58 4.33 0.79
CA HIS A 118 8.39 4.64 1.99
C HIS A 118 7.94 5.87 2.79
N GLY A 119 7.25 6.82 2.15
CA GLY A 119 6.84 8.08 2.78
C GLY A 119 5.32 8.18 2.88
N ARG A 120 4.70 8.70 1.82
CA ARG A 120 3.26 9.01 1.75
C ARG A 120 2.35 7.84 2.17
N ALA A 121 2.60 6.64 1.63
CA ALA A 121 1.78 5.46 1.90
C ALA A 121 1.84 4.99 3.37
N PRO A 122 3.02 4.73 3.98
CA PRO A 122 3.09 4.38 5.40
C PRO A 122 2.62 5.53 6.30
N THR A 123 2.77 6.79 5.90
CA THR A 123 2.19 7.93 6.66
C THR A 123 0.65 7.87 6.71
N MET A 124 -0.02 7.56 5.59
CA MET A 124 -1.48 7.37 5.58
C MET A 124 -1.90 6.17 6.45
N ALA A 125 -1.19 5.05 6.33
CA ALA A 125 -1.44 3.87 7.16
C ALA A 125 -1.28 4.21 8.66
N ALA A 126 -0.21 4.91 9.03
CA ALA A 126 0.03 5.35 10.41
C ALA A 126 -1.09 6.28 10.92
N ALA A 127 -1.55 7.22 10.11
CA ALA A 127 -2.67 8.09 10.48
C ALA A 127 -3.94 7.28 10.82
N TRP A 128 -4.21 6.20 10.07
CA TRP A 128 -5.31 5.29 10.38
C TRP A 128 -5.11 4.52 11.70
N PHE A 129 -3.89 4.24 12.15
CA PHE A 129 -3.69 3.60 13.45
C PHE A 129 -3.79 4.56 14.64
N ILE A 130 -3.60 5.86 14.43
CA ILE A 130 -3.47 6.86 15.50
C ILE A 130 -4.77 7.63 15.78
N LYS A 131 -5.56 7.85 14.73
CA LYS A 131 -6.81 8.64 14.71
C LYS A 131 -7.73 8.48 15.91
#